data_AF-A0A1I5D5Z2-F1
#
_entry.id   AF-A0A1I5D5Z2-F1
#
_cell.length_a   1.000
_cell.length_b   1.000
_cell.length_c   1.000
_cell.angle_alpha   90.00
_cell.angle_beta   90.00
_cell.angle_gamma   90.00
#
_symmetry.space_group_name_H-M   'P 1'
#
loop_
_entity.id
_entity.type
_entity.pdbx_description
1 polymer ?
#
loop_
_entity_poly.entity_id
_entity_poly.type
_entity_poly.pdbx_seq_one_letter_code
_entity_poly.pdbx_strand_id
1 'polypeptide(L)'
;MKFNTIFLCCTVWAVAGVLAIVFALMGSLKEKRKHSVKMIYLRQFILMAQSGKTSGEIIKELYYFFVGNEPMRKIMLRAMNMPNVKGLDYINRKIGCDPMKILHGFLIKREAQNRSRPLPSIPDDIIQYFIDLTDQWEEDYQETLRLRRQRKIRGTLEICAFMLVNYHLYSWLRTDLSLWIFAIVNTLGVVFFIILENEKTQSPSRGIQGLYHLASGMGLIINIFTVVSGWLGQVA
;
A
#
# COMPACT_ATOMS: atom_id res chain seq x y z
N MET A 1 16.28 29.45 27.32
CA MET A 1 16.83 28.51 26.30
C MET A 1 15.95 27.28 26.03
N LYS A 2 15.33 26.62 27.03
CA LYS A 2 14.52 25.39 26.84
C LYS A 2 13.29 25.52 25.90
N PHE A 3 12.65 26.70 25.85
CA PHE A 3 11.47 26.94 24.99
C PHE A 3 11.79 26.85 23.49
N ASN A 4 12.98 27.31 23.07
CA ASN A 4 13.42 27.24 21.66
C ASN A 4 13.66 25.79 21.23
N THR A 5 14.17 24.93 22.11
CA THR A 5 14.46 23.52 21.78
C THR A 5 13.18 22.71 21.57
N ILE A 6 12.13 22.95 22.37
CA ILE A 6 10.85 22.25 22.23
C ILE A 6 10.14 22.67 20.95
N PHE A 7 10.12 23.98 20.69
CA PHE A 7 9.55 24.51 19.46
C PHE A 7 10.27 23.95 18.23
N LEU A 8 11.61 23.83 18.29
CA LEU A 8 12.42 23.20 17.26
C LEU A 8 12.07 21.70 17.08
N CYS A 9 11.94 20.94 18.16
CA CYS A 9 11.55 19.52 18.09
C CYS A 9 10.15 19.35 17.46
N CYS A 10 9.17 20.14 17.88
CA CYS A 10 7.83 20.12 17.30
C CYS A 10 7.84 20.46 15.81
N THR A 11 8.64 21.45 15.38
CA THR A 11 8.78 21.79 13.95
C THR A 11 9.45 20.67 13.17
N VAL A 12 10.50 20.06 13.69
CA VAL A 12 11.17 18.91 13.04
C VAL A 12 10.22 17.72 12.89
N TRP A 13 9.46 17.38 13.94
CA TRP A 13 8.48 16.29 13.90
C TRP A 13 7.33 16.57 12.93
N ALA A 14 6.82 17.80 12.90
CA ALA A 14 5.78 18.22 11.96
C ALA A 14 6.27 18.11 10.51
N VAL A 15 7.50 18.57 10.22
CA VAL A 15 8.11 18.45 8.90
C VAL A 15 8.28 16.98 8.50
N ALA A 16 8.78 16.14 9.41
CA ALA A 16 8.93 14.70 9.15
C ALA A 16 7.59 14.00 8.87
N GLY A 17 6.54 14.34 9.63
CA GLY A 17 5.19 13.82 9.42
C GLY A 17 4.60 14.25 8.07
N VAL A 18 4.74 15.52 7.70
CA VAL A 18 4.26 16.05 6.41
C VAL A 18 4.98 15.37 5.25
N LEU A 19 6.31 15.23 5.32
CA LEU A 19 7.08 14.53 4.29
C LEU A 19 6.64 13.07 4.13
N ALA A 20 6.40 12.36 5.24
CA ALA A 20 5.93 10.98 5.21
C ALA A 20 4.57 10.82 4.51
N ILE A 21 3.63 11.73 4.78
CA ILE A 21 2.32 11.76 4.12
C ILE A 21 2.48 11.95 2.61
N VAL A 22 3.32 12.90 2.19
CA VAL A 22 3.58 13.16 0.76
C VAL A 22 4.15 11.92 0.07
N PHE A 23 5.15 11.26 0.67
CA PHE A 23 5.74 10.05 0.11
C PHE A 23 4.74 8.90 0.00
N ALA A 24 3.89 8.70 1.00
CA ALA A 24 2.88 7.65 0.97
C ALA A 24 1.73 7.95 0.01
N LEU A 25 1.31 9.22 -0.14
CA LEU A 25 0.36 9.64 -1.17
C LEU A 25 0.92 9.34 -2.56
N MET A 26 2.18 9.70 -2.83
CA MET A 26 2.85 9.35 -4.09
C MET A 26 2.89 7.83 -4.31
N GLY A 27 3.20 7.06 -3.26
CA GLY A 27 3.19 5.60 -3.28
C GLY A 27 1.81 5.03 -3.63
N SER A 28 0.75 5.56 -3.02
CA SER A 28 -0.63 5.15 -3.27
C SER A 28 -1.10 5.51 -4.68
N LEU A 29 -0.77 6.70 -5.18
CA LEU A 29 -1.07 7.09 -6.56
C LEU A 29 -0.37 6.17 -7.56
N LYS A 30 0.89 5.80 -7.29
CA LYS A 30 1.64 4.85 -8.12
C LYS A 30 1.00 3.46 -8.09
N GLU A 31 0.53 3.00 -6.94
CA GLU A 31 -0.16 1.71 -6.78
C GLU A 31 -1.51 1.69 -7.52
N LYS A 32 -2.33 2.73 -7.36
CA LYS A 32 -3.58 2.91 -8.11
C LYS A 32 -3.36 2.92 -9.62
N ARG A 33 -2.35 3.66 -10.09
CA ARG A 33 -2.00 3.70 -11.51
C ARG A 33 -1.59 2.32 -12.03
N LYS A 34 -0.83 1.55 -11.24
CA LYS A 34 -0.47 0.17 -11.59
C LYS A 34 -1.70 -0.73 -11.66
N HIS A 35 -2.61 -0.65 -10.69
CA HIS A 35 -3.86 -1.42 -10.68
C HIS A 35 -4.71 -1.13 -11.92
N SER A 36 -4.96 0.15 -12.19
CA SER A 36 -5.74 0.61 -13.34
C SER A 36 -5.16 0.09 -14.67
N VAL A 37 -3.83 0.15 -14.84
CA VAL A 37 -3.18 -0.37 -16.04
C VAL A 37 -3.35 -1.90 -16.18
N LYS A 38 -3.29 -2.65 -15.08
CA LYS A 38 -3.54 -4.11 -15.09
C LYS A 38 -5.00 -4.42 -15.45
N MET A 39 -5.96 -3.67 -14.92
CA MET A 39 -7.37 -3.81 -15.27
C MET A 39 -7.64 -3.55 -16.75
N ILE A 40 -7.06 -2.48 -17.29
CA ILE A 40 -7.17 -2.17 -18.72
C ILE A 40 -6.57 -3.32 -19.56
N TYR A 41 -5.40 -3.84 -19.16
CA TYR A 41 -4.80 -4.99 -19.83
C TYR A 41 -5.74 -6.21 -19.80
N LEU A 42 -6.27 -6.59 -18.63
CA LEU A 42 -7.15 -7.77 -18.49
C LEU A 42 -8.40 -7.66 -19.36
N ARG A 43 -9.09 -6.52 -19.32
CA ARG A 43 -10.30 -6.28 -20.11
C ARG A 43 -10.03 -6.37 -21.60
N GLN A 44 -8.95 -5.75 -22.07
CA GLN A 44 -8.57 -5.83 -23.49
C GLN A 44 -8.16 -7.25 -23.88
N PHE A 45 -7.45 -7.96 -23.02
CA PHE A 45 -7.05 -9.34 -23.27
C PHE A 45 -8.27 -10.26 -23.39
N ILE A 46 -9.25 -10.15 -22.47
CA ILE A 46 -10.49 -10.95 -22.50
C ILE A 46 -11.26 -10.67 -23.80
N LEU A 47 -11.44 -9.41 -24.18
CA LEU A 47 -12.11 -9.02 -25.44
C LEU A 47 -11.43 -9.65 -26.67
N MET A 48 -10.11 -9.59 -26.74
CA MET A 48 -9.37 -10.17 -27.86
C MET A 48 -9.41 -11.70 -27.83
N ALA A 49 -9.37 -12.32 -26.65
CA ALA A 49 -9.50 -13.77 -26.50
C ALA A 49 -10.89 -14.28 -26.92
N GLN A 50 -11.95 -13.53 -26.61
CA GLN A 50 -13.32 -13.82 -27.05
C GLN A 50 -13.43 -13.84 -28.58
N SER A 51 -12.73 -12.93 -29.26
CA SER A 51 -12.68 -12.88 -30.74
C SER A 51 -11.89 -14.02 -31.40
N GLY A 52 -11.38 -14.99 -30.63
CA GLY A 52 -10.67 -16.16 -31.16
C GLY A 52 -9.22 -15.91 -31.57
N LYS A 53 -8.65 -14.76 -31.19
CA LYS A 53 -7.25 -14.42 -31.49
C LYS A 53 -6.29 -15.28 -30.68
N THR A 54 -5.15 -15.57 -31.29
CA THR A 54 -4.03 -16.26 -30.62
C THR A 54 -3.29 -15.31 -29.69
N SER A 55 -2.63 -15.84 -28.68
CA SER A 55 -1.76 -15.13 -27.74
C SER A 55 -0.75 -14.21 -28.44
N GLY A 56 -0.14 -14.65 -29.54
CA GLY A 56 0.77 -13.82 -30.33
C GLY A 56 0.09 -12.61 -30.99
N GLU A 57 -1.12 -12.78 -31.51
CA GLU A 57 -1.93 -11.69 -32.08
C GLU A 57 -2.42 -10.73 -31.00
N ILE A 58 -2.87 -11.27 -29.86
CA ILE A 58 -3.29 -10.48 -28.70
C ILE A 58 -2.13 -9.60 -28.22
N ILE A 59 -0.91 -10.14 -28.07
CA ILE A 59 0.26 -9.36 -27.64
C ILE A 59 0.58 -8.24 -28.64
N LYS A 60 0.46 -8.50 -29.95
CA LYS A 60 0.66 -7.48 -31.00
C LYS A 60 -0.37 -6.36 -30.90
N GLU A 61 -1.64 -6.67 -30.71
CA GLU A 61 -2.68 -5.66 -30.58
C GLU A 61 -2.56 -4.86 -29.29
N LEU A 62 -2.21 -5.52 -28.18
CA LEU A 62 -1.93 -4.84 -26.93
C LEU A 62 -0.73 -3.89 -27.05
N TYR A 63 0.30 -4.24 -27.84
CA TYR A 63 1.39 -3.31 -28.14
C TYR A 63 0.88 -2.01 -28.79
N TYR A 64 0.00 -2.11 -29.79
CA TYR A 64 -0.59 -0.94 -30.44
C TYR A 64 -1.54 -0.16 -29.52
N PHE A 65 -2.35 -0.88 -28.73
CA PHE A 65 -3.25 -0.28 -27.75
C PHE A 65 -2.48 0.55 -26.70
N PHE A 66 -1.33 0.06 -26.24
CA PHE A 66 -0.52 0.73 -25.23
C PHE A 66 0.56 1.68 -25.80
N VAL A 67 0.43 2.16 -27.04
CA VAL A 67 1.42 3.07 -27.66
C VAL A 67 1.71 4.32 -26.81
N GLY A 68 0.68 4.88 -26.18
CA GLY A 68 0.79 6.05 -25.29
C GLY A 68 1.32 5.74 -23.88
N ASN A 69 1.48 4.47 -23.52
CA ASN A 69 1.97 4.03 -22.22
C ASN A 69 3.36 3.40 -22.38
N GLU A 70 4.41 4.23 -22.33
CA GLU A 70 5.80 3.81 -22.57
C GLU A 70 6.24 2.54 -21.80
N PRO A 71 6.00 2.39 -20.47
CA PRO A 71 6.42 1.19 -19.76
C PRO A 71 5.67 -0.05 -20.25
N MET A 72 4.36 0.06 -20.54
CA MET A 72 3.59 -1.06 -21.06
C MET A 72 4.02 -1.43 -22.49
N ARG A 73 4.22 -0.43 -23.34
CA ARG A 73 4.75 -0.59 -24.70
C ARG A 73 6.07 -1.35 -24.71
N LYS A 74 7.01 -1.01 -23.81
CA LYS A 74 8.30 -1.73 -23.67
C LYS A 74 8.11 -3.19 -23.25
N ILE A 75 7.13 -3.47 -22.38
CA ILE A 75 6.82 -4.84 -21.96
C ILE A 75 6.25 -5.64 -23.13
N MET A 76 5.26 -5.08 -23.83
CA MET A 76 4.61 -5.74 -24.97
C MET A 76 5.58 -5.96 -26.13
N LEU A 77 6.40 -4.97 -26.47
CA LEU A 77 7.43 -5.09 -27.51
C LEU A 77 8.40 -6.25 -27.23
N ARG A 78 8.88 -6.38 -25.98
CA ARG A 78 9.75 -7.49 -25.60
C ARG A 78 9.02 -8.82 -25.61
N ALA A 79 7.78 -8.87 -25.14
CA ALA A 79 6.97 -10.08 -25.13
C ALA A 79 6.68 -10.58 -26.56
N MET A 80 6.42 -9.67 -27.49
CA MET A 80 6.15 -9.95 -28.90
C MET A 80 7.35 -10.58 -29.64
N ASN A 81 8.57 -10.26 -29.21
CA ASN A 81 9.80 -10.81 -29.78
C ASN A 81 10.16 -12.20 -29.20
N MET A 82 9.30 -12.76 -28.33
CA MET A 82 9.48 -14.08 -27.73
C MET A 82 8.46 -15.07 -28.29
N PRO A 83 8.70 -16.39 -28.18
CA PRO A 83 7.67 -17.38 -28.41
C PRO A 83 6.45 -17.12 -27.52
N ASN A 84 5.24 -17.26 -28.04
CA ASN A 84 3.96 -16.94 -27.38
C ASN A 84 3.91 -17.27 -25.87
N VAL A 85 4.22 -18.51 -25.51
CA VAL A 85 4.25 -18.99 -24.12
C VAL A 85 5.23 -18.17 -23.26
N LYS A 86 6.46 -17.98 -23.75
CA LYS A 86 7.49 -17.20 -23.07
C LYS A 86 7.13 -15.70 -23.01
N GLY A 87 6.43 -15.19 -24.02
CA GLY A 87 5.93 -13.82 -24.06
C GLY A 87 4.90 -13.56 -22.95
N LEU A 88 3.90 -14.43 -22.81
CA LEU A 88 2.90 -14.36 -21.74
C LEU A 88 3.52 -14.53 -20.35
N ASP A 89 4.50 -15.43 -20.20
CA ASP A 89 5.26 -15.59 -18.96
C ASP A 89 6.06 -14.34 -18.60
N TYR A 90 6.69 -13.69 -19.60
CA TYR A 90 7.40 -12.44 -19.40
C TYR A 90 6.46 -11.33 -18.93
N ILE A 91 5.27 -11.22 -19.52
CA ILE A 91 4.23 -10.27 -19.10
C ILE A 91 3.80 -10.55 -17.65
N ASN A 92 3.52 -11.81 -17.31
CA ASN A 92 3.19 -12.22 -15.94
C ASN A 92 4.28 -11.85 -14.94
N ARG A 93 5.56 -12.04 -15.28
CA ARG A 93 6.68 -11.63 -14.40
C ARG A 93 6.77 -10.11 -14.19
N LYS A 94 6.30 -9.29 -15.14
CA LYS A 94 6.41 -7.83 -15.07
C LYS A 94 5.19 -7.16 -14.47
N ILE A 95 3.99 -7.61 -14.83
CA ILE A 95 2.72 -6.98 -14.47
C ILE A 95 1.67 -7.98 -14.00
N GLY A 96 2.04 -9.23 -13.74
CA GLY A 96 1.12 -10.28 -13.36
C GLY A 96 0.25 -9.94 -12.15
N CYS A 97 -0.95 -10.47 -12.17
CA CYS A 97 -1.89 -10.61 -11.07
C CYS A 97 -2.57 -11.97 -11.20
N ASP A 98 -3.29 -12.38 -10.16
CA ASP A 98 -3.88 -13.72 -10.11
C ASP A 98 -4.86 -13.99 -11.27
N PRO A 99 -5.78 -13.07 -11.63
CA PRO A 99 -6.63 -13.26 -12.81
C PRO A 99 -5.84 -13.42 -14.10
N MET A 100 -4.77 -12.65 -14.27
CA MET A 100 -3.91 -12.69 -15.46
C MET A 100 -3.21 -14.05 -15.61
N LYS A 101 -2.73 -14.62 -14.51
CA LYS A 101 -2.07 -15.92 -14.50
C LYS A 101 -3.02 -17.03 -14.94
N ILE A 102 -4.25 -17.00 -14.45
CA ILE A 102 -5.29 -17.98 -14.79
C ILE A 102 -5.69 -17.83 -16.27
N LEU A 103 -5.94 -16.60 -16.71
CA LEU A 103 -6.30 -16.29 -18.10
C LEU A 103 -5.21 -16.69 -19.11
N HIS A 104 -3.96 -16.32 -18.85
CA HIS A 104 -2.83 -16.71 -19.71
C HIS A 104 -2.67 -18.24 -19.74
N GLY A 105 -2.81 -18.91 -18.59
CA GLY A 105 -2.72 -20.36 -18.49
C GLY A 105 -3.82 -21.08 -19.29
N PHE A 106 -5.04 -20.56 -19.25
CA PHE A 106 -6.15 -21.07 -20.07
C PHE A 106 -5.84 -20.94 -21.56
N LEU A 107 -5.41 -19.76 -22.01
CA LEU A 107 -5.13 -19.53 -23.43
C LEU A 107 -4.01 -20.42 -23.97
N ILE A 108 -2.92 -20.60 -23.19
CA ILE A 108 -1.81 -21.49 -23.56
C ILE A 108 -2.28 -22.93 -23.71
N LYS A 109 -3.08 -23.44 -22.75
CA LYS A 109 -3.63 -24.81 -22.82
C LYS A 109 -4.52 -24.99 -24.04
N ARG A 110 -5.35 -23.99 -24.32
CA ARG A 110 -6.27 -23.96 -25.45
C ARG A 110 -5.55 -23.99 -26.80
N GLU A 111 -4.48 -23.21 -26.94
CA GLU A 111 -3.63 -23.23 -28.14
C GLU A 111 -2.87 -24.54 -28.31
N ALA A 112 -2.44 -25.16 -27.20
CA ALA A 112 -1.77 -26.46 -27.27
C ALA A 112 -2.72 -27.58 -27.74
N GLN A 113 -4.01 -27.50 -27.39
CA GLN A 113 -5.04 -28.47 -27.75
C GLN A 113 -5.56 -28.26 -29.19
N ASN A 114 -5.68 -27.02 -29.65
CA ASN A 114 -6.23 -26.70 -30.96
C ASN A 114 -5.12 -26.35 -31.96
N ARG A 115 -4.89 -27.23 -32.94
CA ARG A 115 -3.90 -26.99 -34.01
C ARG A 115 -4.42 -26.11 -35.16
N SER A 116 -5.73 -25.86 -35.21
CA SER A 116 -6.40 -25.06 -36.23
C SER A 116 -6.37 -23.57 -35.89
N ARG A 117 -6.18 -22.73 -36.92
CA ARG A 117 -6.28 -21.27 -36.85
C ARG A 117 -7.37 -20.77 -37.81
N PRO A 118 -8.26 -19.85 -37.42
CA PRO A 118 -8.37 -19.22 -36.09
C PRO A 118 -8.80 -20.21 -35.00
N LEU A 119 -8.57 -19.87 -33.73
CA LEU A 119 -9.08 -20.66 -32.62
C LEU A 119 -10.61 -20.61 -32.66
N PRO A 120 -11.32 -21.65 -32.17
CA PRO A 120 -12.78 -21.58 -31.99
C PRO A 120 -13.16 -20.36 -31.14
N SER A 121 -14.44 -19.98 -31.07
CA SER A 121 -14.86 -18.99 -30.07
C SER A 121 -14.72 -19.58 -28.66
N ILE A 122 -14.47 -18.73 -27.66
CA ILE A 122 -14.54 -19.16 -26.26
C ILE A 122 -16.05 -19.18 -25.90
N PRO A 123 -16.56 -20.26 -25.30
CA PRO A 123 -17.90 -20.29 -24.73
C PRO A 123 -18.17 -19.10 -23.80
N ASP A 124 -19.37 -18.52 -23.88
CA ASP A 124 -19.72 -17.29 -23.16
C ASP A 124 -19.67 -17.46 -21.64
N ASP A 125 -19.94 -18.66 -21.12
CA ASP A 125 -19.81 -19.00 -19.70
C ASP A 125 -18.36 -18.88 -19.20
N ILE A 126 -17.39 -19.31 -20.00
CA ILE A 126 -15.97 -19.19 -19.67
C ILE A 126 -15.53 -17.71 -19.74
N ILE A 127 -16.05 -16.95 -20.71
CA ILE A 127 -15.78 -15.51 -20.77
C ILE A 127 -16.35 -14.80 -19.54
N GLN A 128 -17.59 -15.10 -19.17
CA GLN A 128 -18.22 -14.54 -17.99
C GLN A 128 -17.42 -14.87 -16.72
N TYR A 129 -16.93 -16.10 -16.59
CA TYR A 129 -16.04 -16.49 -15.49
C TYR A 129 -14.80 -15.58 -15.38
N PHE A 130 -14.15 -15.23 -16.50
CA PHE A 130 -12.98 -14.34 -16.47
C PHE A 130 -13.33 -12.89 -16.15
N ILE A 131 -14.52 -12.43 -16.56
CA ILE A 131 -15.03 -11.10 -16.20
C ILE A 131 -15.29 -11.06 -14.69
N ASP A 132 -16.05 -12.02 -14.17
CA ASP A 132 -16.37 -12.12 -12.74
C ASP A 132 -15.09 -12.22 -11.88
N LEU A 133 -14.11 -13.01 -12.31
CA LEU A 133 -12.81 -13.12 -11.63
C LEU A 133 -12.05 -11.78 -11.62
N THR A 134 -12.15 -11.00 -12.70
CA THR A 134 -11.49 -9.69 -12.82
C THR A 134 -12.20 -8.65 -11.96
N ASP A 135 -13.53 -8.69 -11.90
CA ASP A 135 -14.34 -7.77 -11.11
C ASP A 135 -14.21 -8.07 -9.61
N GLN A 136 -14.22 -9.34 -9.21
CA GLN A 136 -13.92 -9.75 -7.83
C GLN A 136 -12.54 -9.27 -7.38
N TRP A 137 -11.53 -9.36 -8.26
CA TRP A 137 -10.19 -8.86 -7.95
C TRP A 137 -10.15 -7.33 -7.76
N GLU A 138 -10.93 -6.56 -8.54
CA GLU A 138 -11.06 -5.12 -8.34
C GLU A 138 -11.81 -4.80 -7.04
N GLU A 139 -12.86 -5.55 -6.70
CA GLU A 139 -13.59 -5.40 -5.43
C GLU A 139 -12.68 -5.64 -4.22
N ASP A 140 -11.93 -6.74 -4.21
CA ASP A 140 -10.95 -7.07 -3.16
C ASP A 140 -9.90 -5.96 -3.00
N TYR A 141 -9.43 -5.41 -4.12
CA TYR A 141 -8.49 -4.29 -4.12
C TYR A 141 -9.11 -3.02 -3.51
N GLN A 142 -10.34 -2.68 -3.88
CA GLN A 142 -11.06 -1.52 -3.34
C GLN A 142 -11.34 -1.68 -1.85
N GLU A 143 -11.74 -2.88 -1.40
CA GLU A 143 -11.95 -3.17 0.01
C GLU A 143 -10.64 -3.02 0.80
N THR A 144 -9.54 -3.57 0.28
CA THR A 144 -8.22 -3.43 0.89
C THR A 144 -7.82 -1.96 1.01
N LEU A 145 -8.08 -1.13 0.00
CA LEU A 145 -7.83 0.31 0.04
C LEU A 145 -8.69 1.02 1.11
N ARG A 146 -9.98 0.67 1.23
CA ARG A 146 -10.88 1.23 2.24
C ARG A 146 -10.41 0.91 3.65
N LEU A 147 -10.11 -0.36 3.93
CA LEU A 147 -9.59 -0.81 5.21
C LEU A 147 -8.27 -0.13 5.56
N ARG A 148 -7.37 0.02 4.59
CA ARG A 148 -6.10 0.74 4.78
C ARG A 148 -6.31 2.20 5.14
N ARG A 149 -7.22 2.89 4.44
CA ARG A 149 -7.56 4.29 4.75
C ARG A 149 -8.13 4.43 6.17
N GLN A 150 -9.04 3.54 6.57
CA GLN A 150 -9.61 3.56 7.92
C GLN A 150 -8.54 3.35 9.00
N ARG A 151 -7.64 2.38 8.83
CA ARG A 151 -6.53 2.14 9.77
C ARG A 151 -5.58 3.33 9.86
N LYS A 152 -5.24 3.96 8.73
CA LYS A 152 -4.40 5.16 8.69
C LYS A 152 -5.02 6.34 9.42
N ILE A 153 -6.30 6.62 9.17
CA ILE A 153 -7.02 7.71 9.86
C ILE A 153 -7.03 7.44 11.37
N ARG A 154 -7.38 6.22 11.78
CA ARG A 154 -7.40 5.84 13.20
C ARG A 154 -6.02 6.00 13.85
N GLY A 155 -4.96 5.45 13.25
CA GLY A 155 -3.61 5.57 13.79
C GLY A 155 -3.11 7.02 13.84
N THR A 156 -3.45 7.84 12.85
CA THR A 156 -3.12 9.27 12.85
C THR A 156 -3.80 10.00 14.01
N LEU A 157 -5.10 9.76 14.21
CA LEU A 157 -5.87 10.36 15.30
C LEU A 157 -5.32 9.95 16.67
N GLU A 158 -4.97 8.67 16.85
CA GLU A 158 -4.37 8.16 18.08
C GLU A 158 -3.05 8.88 18.37
N ILE A 159 -2.14 8.97 17.39
CA ILE A 159 -0.84 9.65 17.57
C ILE A 159 -1.02 11.13 17.88
N CYS A 160 -1.90 11.85 17.16
CA CYS A 160 -2.18 13.26 17.45
C CYS A 160 -2.73 13.46 18.86
N ALA A 161 -3.65 12.60 19.32
CA ALA A 161 -4.19 12.66 20.67
C ALA A 161 -3.09 12.45 21.72
N PHE A 162 -2.23 11.44 21.53
CA PHE A 162 -1.10 11.18 22.44
C PHE A 162 -0.08 12.33 22.47
N MET A 163 0.21 12.96 21.33
CA MET A 163 1.09 14.13 21.28
C MET A 163 0.50 15.31 22.08
N LEU A 164 -0.80 15.58 21.90
CA LEU A 164 -1.49 16.66 22.61
C LEU A 164 -1.52 16.44 24.12
N VAL A 165 -1.81 15.21 24.56
CA VAL A 165 -1.83 14.85 25.99
C VAL A 165 -0.43 14.99 26.60
N ASN A 166 0.61 14.48 25.92
CA ASN A 166 1.99 14.62 26.40
C ASN A 166 2.45 16.09 26.44
N TYR A 167 2.05 16.90 25.46
CA TYR A 167 2.33 18.34 25.44
C TYR A 167 1.68 19.05 26.62
N HIS A 168 0.40 18.76 26.88
CA HIS A 168 -0.34 19.34 27.99
C HIS A 168 0.29 18.96 29.34
N LEU A 169 0.62 17.68 29.55
CA LEU A 169 1.31 17.19 30.74
C LEU A 169 2.65 17.88 30.97
N TYR A 170 3.47 18.02 29.92
CA TYR A 170 4.71 18.77 30.01
C TYR A 170 4.47 20.24 30.38
N SER A 171 3.51 20.90 29.73
CA SER A 171 3.21 22.32 29.96
C SER A 171 2.78 22.62 31.41
N TRP A 172 2.20 21.63 32.07
CA TRP A 172 1.76 21.69 33.45
C TRP A 172 2.88 21.34 34.45
N LEU A 173 3.61 20.25 34.24
CA LEU A 173 4.71 19.80 35.12
C LEU A 173 5.95 20.69 35.06
N ARG A 174 6.35 21.08 33.84
CA ARG A 174 7.56 21.89 33.53
C ARG A 174 8.86 21.38 34.17
N THR A 175 8.98 20.07 34.38
CA THR A 175 10.21 19.43 34.88
C THR A 175 11.11 18.96 33.74
N ASP A 176 12.41 18.80 34.01
CA ASP A 176 13.35 18.28 33.00
C ASP A 176 13.08 16.82 32.67
N LEU A 177 12.61 16.04 33.64
CA LEU A 177 12.24 14.64 33.43
C LEU A 177 11.01 14.52 32.51
N SER A 178 9.98 15.37 32.69
CA SER A 178 8.81 15.35 31.80
C SER A 178 9.15 15.84 30.38
N LEU A 179 10.15 16.72 30.23
CA LEU A 179 10.68 17.12 28.93
C LEU A 179 11.33 15.96 28.17
N TRP A 180 12.15 15.16 28.85
CA TRP A 180 12.79 13.98 28.26
C TRP A 180 11.76 12.93 27.85
N ILE A 181 10.75 12.70 28.70
CA ILE A 181 9.65 11.78 28.38
C ILE A 181 8.87 12.27 27.17
N PHE A 182 8.51 13.55 27.14
CA PHE A 182 7.84 14.18 26.00
C PHE A 182 8.64 13.99 24.70
N ALA A 183 9.95 14.23 24.75
CA ALA A 183 10.83 14.09 23.59
C ALA A 183 10.89 12.64 23.07
N ILE A 184 11.05 11.67 23.96
CA ILE A 184 11.16 10.25 23.60
C ILE A 184 9.83 9.73 23.03
N VAL A 185 8.71 9.97 23.73
CA VAL A 185 7.39 9.44 23.33
C VAL A 185 6.97 10.01 21.97
N ASN A 186 7.15 11.31 21.74
CA ASN A 186 6.79 11.92 20.47
C ASN A 186 7.70 11.50 19.33
N THR A 187 9.01 11.33 19.58
CA THR A 187 9.94 10.82 18.57
C THR A 187 9.56 9.41 18.15
N LEU A 188 9.25 8.52 19.12
CA LEU A 188 8.73 7.19 18.81
C LEU A 188 7.44 7.28 18.01
N GLY A 189 6.47 8.09 18.44
CA GLY A 189 5.20 8.29 17.74
C GLY A 189 5.36 8.70 16.28
N VAL A 190 6.27 9.65 15.99
CA VAL A 190 6.59 10.06 14.61
C VAL A 190 7.23 8.92 13.81
N VAL A 191 8.17 8.19 14.38
CA VAL A 191 8.80 7.04 13.71
C VAL A 191 7.76 5.97 13.37
N PHE A 192 6.87 5.63 14.30
CA PHE A 192 5.78 4.68 14.05
C PHE A 192 4.79 5.20 12.99
N PHE A 193 4.46 6.49 13.03
CA PHE A 193 3.64 7.12 11.99
C PHE A 193 4.26 6.92 10.61
N ILE A 194 5.56 7.19 10.46
CA ILE A 194 6.31 7.00 9.21
C ILE A 194 6.29 5.53 8.76
N ILE A 195 6.44 4.58 9.68
CA ILE A 195 6.39 3.14 9.38
C ILE A 195 5.00 2.73 8.88
N LEU A 196 3.94 3.11 9.60
CA LEU A 196 2.55 2.83 9.22
C LEU A 196 2.19 3.43 7.86
N GLU A 197 2.77 4.59 7.55
CA GLU A 197 2.51 5.30 6.31
C GLU A 197 3.20 4.62 5.10
N ASN A 198 4.34 3.95 5.34
CA ASN A 198 5.15 3.25 4.35
C ASN A 198 4.88 1.74 4.19
N GLU A 199 4.30 1.05 5.17
CA GLU A 199 4.08 -0.40 5.09
C GLU A 199 3.12 -0.77 3.93
N LYS A 200 3.67 -1.53 2.98
CA LYS A 200 2.90 -2.33 2.01
C LYS A 200 2.64 -3.67 2.64
N THR A 201 1.38 -4.00 2.80
CA THR A 201 0.85 -5.11 3.59
C THR A 201 1.53 -6.45 3.29
N GLN A 202 2.29 -6.95 4.26
CA GLN A 202 2.25 -8.32 4.81
C GLN A 202 3.07 -8.33 6.13
N SER A 203 2.38 -8.26 7.29
CA SER A 203 2.82 -8.59 8.67
C SER A 203 4.20 -8.04 9.17
N PRO A 204 4.30 -7.29 10.30
CA PRO A 204 3.76 -7.60 11.63
C PRO A 204 3.32 -6.34 12.42
N SER A 205 2.26 -5.66 11.99
CA SER A 205 1.85 -4.38 12.62
C SER A 205 1.34 -4.50 14.06
N ARG A 206 0.89 -5.69 14.50
CA ARG A 206 0.38 -5.90 15.88
C ARG A 206 1.45 -5.79 16.96
N GLY A 207 2.66 -6.31 16.72
CA GLY A 207 3.76 -6.24 17.70
C GLY A 207 4.33 -4.84 17.84
N ILE A 208 4.42 -4.14 16.71
CA ILE A 208 4.93 -2.77 16.58
C ILE A 208 3.94 -1.76 17.19
N GLN A 209 2.64 -1.90 16.93
CA GLN A 209 1.61 -1.12 17.66
C GLN A 209 1.60 -1.43 19.16
N GLY A 210 1.82 -2.68 19.55
CA GLY A 210 1.97 -3.06 20.96
C GLY A 210 3.11 -2.33 21.65
N LEU A 211 4.29 -2.27 21.01
CA LEU A 211 5.45 -1.52 21.49
C LEU A 211 5.17 -0.02 21.62
N TYR A 212 4.43 0.57 20.68
CA TYR A 212 4.00 1.97 20.78
C TYR A 212 3.04 2.20 21.96
N HIS A 213 2.01 1.37 22.13
CA HIS A 213 1.09 1.48 23.26
C HIS A 213 1.83 1.28 24.60
N LEU A 214 2.82 0.41 24.64
CA LEU A 214 3.63 0.14 25.82
C LEU A 214 4.58 1.31 26.12
N ALA A 215 5.30 1.85 25.13
CA ALA A 215 6.20 2.99 25.31
C ALA A 215 5.46 4.30 25.60
N SER A 216 4.37 4.57 24.88
CA SER A 216 3.49 5.71 25.12
C SER A 216 2.78 5.60 26.47
N GLY A 217 2.28 4.41 26.79
CA GLY A 217 1.67 4.11 28.10
C GLY A 217 2.65 4.27 29.25
N MET A 218 3.88 3.76 29.12
CA MET A 218 4.94 3.96 30.12
C MET A 218 5.30 5.43 30.28
N GLY A 219 5.45 6.19 29.20
CA GLY A 219 5.74 7.63 29.28
C GLY A 219 4.62 8.39 30.00
N LEU A 220 3.36 8.04 29.72
CA LEU A 220 2.20 8.62 30.40
C LEU A 220 2.13 8.23 31.88
N ILE A 221 2.42 6.97 32.22
CA ILE A 221 2.49 6.49 33.61
C ILE A 221 3.61 7.21 34.38
N ILE A 222 4.80 7.35 33.81
CA ILE A 222 5.92 8.04 34.48
C ILE A 222 5.58 9.52 34.67
N ASN A 223 4.96 10.17 33.69
CA ASN A 223 4.48 11.55 33.83
C ASN A 223 3.45 11.68 34.95
N ILE A 224 2.44 10.81 35.01
CA ILE A 224 1.44 10.80 36.09
C ILE A 224 2.08 10.52 37.45
N PHE A 225 3.00 9.56 37.54
CA PHE A 225 3.71 9.24 38.78
C PHE A 225 4.56 10.41 39.28
N THR A 226 5.20 11.14 38.36
CA THR A 226 5.98 12.35 38.68
C THR A 226 5.09 13.50 39.17
N VAL A 227 3.88 13.64 38.59
CA VAL A 227 2.86 14.55 39.09
C VAL A 227 2.46 14.18 40.51
N VAL A 228 2.05 12.93 40.70
CA VAL A 228 1.48 12.44 41.97
C VAL A 228 2.51 12.52 43.09
N SER A 229 3.78 12.18 42.80
CA SER A 229 4.88 12.34 43.76
C SER A 229 5.22 13.82 44.05
N GLY A 230 5.08 14.72 43.07
CA GLY A 230 5.19 16.15 43.30
C GLY A 230 4.04 16.76 44.11
N TRP A 231 2.83 16.19 43.98
CA TRP A 231 1.62 16.67 44.65
C TRP A 231 1.44 16.11 46.07
N LEU A 232 1.83 14.86 46.31
CA LEU A 232 1.79 14.24 47.64
C LEU A 232 2.89 14.75 48.58
N GLY A 233 3.83 15.56 48.08
CA GLY A 233 5.08 15.84 48.78
C GLY A 233 5.92 14.56 48.96
N GLN A 234 7.13 14.69 49.52
CA GLN A 234 7.80 13.53 50.08
C GLN A 234 6.89 12.98 51.19
N VAL A 235 6.08 11.98 50.88
CA VAL A 235 5.50 11.13 51.91
C VAL A 235 6.70 10.48 52.58
N ALA A 236 6.92 10.88 53.84
CA ALA A 236 7.92 10.32 54.74
C ALA A 236 7.82 8.79 54.81
#